data_AF-A0A086ZRD6-F1
#
_entry.id   AF-A0A086ZRD6-F1
#
_cell.length_a   1.000
_cell.length_b   1.000
_cell.length_c   1.000
_cell.angle_alpha   90.00
_cell.angle_beta   90.00
_cell.angle_gamma   90.00
#
_symmetry.space_group_name_H-M   'P 1'
#
loop_
_entity.id
_entity.type
_entity.pdbx_description
1 polymer ?
#
loop_
_entity_poly.entity_id
_entity_poly.type
_entity_poly.pdbx_seq_one_letter_code
_entity_poly.pdbx_strand_id
1 'polypeptide(L)'
;MLSNRAAKSQSARISEPRVTSMTRESDGTYTIGISYELNRKTYDDSIAIARSGSQYLLFNKWTIIRPLLKQLTFNAPTAHDNFVVNDVHVSTHHAEITSYVDDSRTMAFTAYPGTYTVKADTGKYFNTNELTIHLNADGAPFDRYIEIKPNGELKTAIAQTLHNELNECATMKTLRKDGCPFGYTPIFLSGEEPAITNISWAMESYPTIDDLQLNGTYSTRYDGRVKRVFEAPDDFNKDIRRIWTDYETFSVDGTYTIDGDKIRLHMDSYGSYY
;
A
#
# COMPACT_ATOMS: atom_id res chain seq x y z
N MET A 1 -11.41 14.64 12.63
CA MET A 1 -12.80 14.88 12.15
C MET A 1 -12.75 15.09 10.65
N LEU A 2 -13.59 14.39 9.90
CA LEU A 2 -13.70 14.63 8.44
C LEU A 2 -14.21 16.04 8.18
N SER A 3 -13.61 16.71 7.20
CA SER A 3 -14.04 18.07 6.85
C SER A 3 -15.48 18.05 6.33
N ASN A 4 -16.17 19.19 6.44
CA ASN A 4 -17.52 19.35 5.90
C ASN A 4 -17.64 19.05 4.39
N ARG A 5 -16.51 19.02 3.65
CA ARG A 5 -16.49 18.64 2.23
C ARG A 5 -16.79 17.15 2.03
N ALA A 6 -16.34 16.26 2.92
CA ALA A 6 -16.63 14.83 2.83
C ALA A 6 -18.13 14.53 2.97
N ALA A 7 -18.87 15.45 3.57
CA ALA A 7 -20.33 15.37 3.68
C ALA A 7 -21.08 16.11 2.55
N LYS A 8 -20.42 16.63 1.50
CA LYS A 8 -21.07 17.45 0.44
C LYS A 8 -21.61 16.65 -0.76
N SER A 9 -21.30 15.37 -0.91
CA SER A 9 -21.88 14.58 -2.01
C SER A 9 -23.41 14.49 -1.85
N GLN A 10 -24.12 14.71 -2.96
CA GLN A 10 -25.54 15.12 -2.99
C GLN A 10 -26.54 14.05 -2.51
N SER A 11 -26.09 12.83 -2.23
CA SER A 11 -26.91 11.68 -1.81
C SER A 11 -26.81 11.31 -0.32
N ALA A 12 -26.06 12.08 0.50
CA ALA A 12 -25.53 11.59 1.78
C ALA A 12 -25.81 12.46 3.02
N ARG A 13 -26.62 13.52 2.94
CA ARG A 13 -26.89 14.43 4.07
C ARG A 13 -28.18 14.08 4.80
N ILE A 14 -28.19 14.35 6.09
CA ILE A 14 -29.42 14.39 6.89
C ILE A 14 -30.40 15.43 6.29
N SER A 15 -31.67 15.08 6.19
CA SER A 15 -32.76 15.94 5.78
C SER A 15 -33.89 15.93 6.82
N GLU A 16 -34.77 16.92 6.73
CA GLU A 16 -35.95 17.06 7.62
C GLU A 16 -35.67 16.89 9.13
N PRO A 17 -34.66 17.56 9.72
CA PRO A 17 -34.41 17.42 11.14
C PRO A 17 -35.58 17.98 11.96
N ARG A 18 -36.05 17.21 12.95
CA ARG A 18 -37.12 17.58 13.88
C ARG A 18 -36.68 17.32 15.30
N VAL A 19 -36.95 18.28 16.19
CA VAL A 19 -36.80 18.03 17.63
C VAL A 19 -37.97 17.17 18.10
N THR A 20 -37.67 16.02 18.69
CA THR A 20 -38.67 15.08 19.20
C THR A 20 -38.82 15.16 20.72
N SER A 21 -37.76 15.54 21.43
CA SER A 21 -37.78 15.70 22.88
C SER A 21 -36.74 16.71 23.36
N MET A 22 -36.96 17.23 24.56
CA MET A 22 -36.01 18.07 25.27
C MET A 22 -36.08 17.74 26.76
N THR A 23 -34.99 17.19 27.29
CA THR A 23 -34.89 16.77 28.69
C THR A 23 -33.80 17.59 29.37
N ARG A 24 -34.12 18.17 30.53
CA ARG A 24 -33.13 18.84 31.37
C ARG A 24 -32.46 17.81 32.28
N GLU A 25 -31.14 17.74 32.23
CA GLU A 25 -30.32 16.85 33.04
C GLU A 25 -30.04 17.44 34.45
N SER A 26 -29.61 16.59 35.37
CA SER A 26 -29.29 16.98 36.76
C SER A 26 -28.14 17.97 36.85
N ASP A 27 -27.19 17.92 35.92
CA ASP A 27 -26.04 18.82 35.80
C ASP A 27 -26.38 20.17 35.15
N GLY A 28 -27.65 20.38 34.77
CA GLY A 28 -28.14 21.61 34.13
C GLY A 28 -27.94 21.67 32.63
N THR A 29 -27.41 20.61 32.01
CA THR A 29 -27.39 20.44 30.55
C THR A 29 -28.75 19.98 30.03
N TYR A 30 -28.94 19.97 28.72
CA TYR A 30 -30.15 19.48 28.07
C TYR A 30 -29.80 18.44 27.02
N THR A 31 -30.46 17.28 27.10
CA THR A 31 -30.49 16.29 26.02
C THR A 31 -31.64 16.60 25.09
N ILE A 32 -31.34 16.78 23.81
CA ILE A 32 -32.31 17.07 22.75
C ILE A 32 -32.43 15.84 21.87
N GLY A 33 -33.63 15.22 21.84
CA GLY A 33 -33.94 14.18 20.86
C GLY A 33 -34.18 14.80 19.49
N ILE A 34 -33.57 14.21 18.46
CA ILE A 34 -33.67 14.66 17.08
C ILE A 34 -34.08 13.47 16.21
N SER A 35 -35.07 13.66 15.36
CA SER A 35 -35.39 12.77 14.25
C SER A 35 -34.90 13.40 12.94
N TYR A 36 -34.34 12.61 12.04
CA TYR A 36 -33.92 13.07 10.72
C TYR A 36 -34.08 11.97 9.68
N GLU A 37 -34.15 12.35 8.41
CA GLU A 37 -34.10 11.42 7.30
C GLU A 37 -32.69 11.28 6.74
N LEU A 38 -32.30 10.04 6.42
CA LEU A 38 -31.08 9.74 5.71
C LEU A 38 -31.33 8.52 4.81
N ASN A 39 -30.95 8.61 3.53
CA ASN A 39 -31.22 7.55 2.53
C ASN A 39 -32.71 7.13 2.50
N ARG A 40 -33.64 8.09 2.64
CA ARG A 40 -35.10 7.88 2.71
C ARG A 40 -35.58 7.00 3.87
N LYS A 41 -34.78 6.87 4.93
CA LYS A 41 -35.14 6.24 6.19
C LYS A 41 -35.06 7.26 7.32
N THR A 42 -36.00 7.19 8.25
CA THR A 42 -36.01 8.04 9.45
C THR A 42 -35.15 7.42 10.53
N TYR A 43 -34.35 8.25 11.19
CA TYR A 43 -33.48 7.88 12.30
C TYR A 43 -33.71 8.84 13.47
N ASP A 44 -33.73 8.30 14.67
CA ASP A 44 -33.77 9.06 15.91
C ASP A 44 -32.40 9.02 16.60
N ASP A 45 -31.97 10.16 17.13
CA ASP A 45 -30.69 10.32 17.80
C ASP A 45 -30.79 11.45 18.83
N SER A 46 -29.67 11.80 19.47
CA SER A 46 -29.64 12.88 20.45
C SER A 46 -28.39 13.73 20.38
N ILE A 47 -28.54 15.00 20.75
CA ILE A 47 -27.42 15.91 21.04
C ILE A 47 -27.55 16.42 22.47
N ALA A 48 -26.45 16.85 23.07
CA ALA A 48 -26.48 17.55 24.35
C ALA A 48 -26.05 19.01 24.17
N ILE A 49 -26.77 19.93 24.81
CA ILE A 49 -26.49 21.36 24.80
C ILE A 49 -26.33 21.89 26.23
N ALA A 50 -25.51 22.92 26.39
CA ALA A 50 -25.33 23.65 27.64
C ALA A 50 -25.49 25.14 27.43
N ARG A 51 -25.93 25.86 28.45
CA ARG A 51 -25.97 27.33 28.42
C ARG A 51 -24.55 27.87 28.52
N SER A 52 -24.14 28.67 27.53
CA SER A 52 -22.81 29.31 27.46
C SER A 52 -22.84 30.82 27.68
N GLY A 53 -24.00 31.38 28.05
CA GLY A 53 -24.15 32.78 28.44
C GLY A 53 -25.53 33.35 28.14
N SER A 54 -25.57 34.65 27.89
CA SER A 54 -26.75 35.36 27.40
C SER A 54 -26.45 36.05 26.07
N GLN A 55 -27.42 36.05 25.16
CA GLN A 55 -27.42 36.80 23.93
C GLN A 55 -28.49 37.90 24.02
N TYR A 56 -28.11 39.14 23.68
CA TYR A 56 -28.98 40.32 23.77
C TYR A 56 -29.66 40.52 25.14
N LEU A 57 -28.99 40.13 26.24
CA LEU A 57 -29.45 40.24 27.63
C LEU A 57 -30.72 39.45 28.01
N LEU A 58 -31.50 38.97 27.04
CA LEU A 58 -32.79 38.31 27.27
C LEU A 58 -32.80 36.84 26.83
N PHE A 59 -31.94 36.46 25.88
CA PHE A 59 -31.91 35.10 25.36
C PHE A 59 -30.75 34.32 25.97
N ASN A 60 -30.96 33.02 26.17
CA ASN A 60 -29.88 32.12 26.54
C ASN A 60 -29.01 31.86 25.31
N LYS A 61 -27.69 32.00 25.48
CA LYS A 61 -26.74 31.50 24.51
C LYS A 61 -26.51 30.02 24.80
N TRP A 62 -26.65 29.17 23.78
CA TRP A 62 -26.48 27.72 23.90
C TRP A 62 -25.29 27.26 23.09
N THR A 63 -24.63 26.21 23.58
CA THR A 63 -23.53 25.54 22.89
C THR A 63 -23.78 24.05 22.88
N ILE A 64 -23.54 23.41 21.73
CA ILE A 64 -23.57 21.96 21.62
C ILE A 64 -22.34 21.39 22.31
N ILE A 65 -22.55 20.60 23.37
CA ILE A 65 -21.49 19.94 24.15
C ILE A 65 -21.34 18.47 23.75
N ARG A 66 -22.39 17.85 23.21
CA ARG A 66 -22.33 16.53 22.57
C ARG A 66 -22.98 16.62 21.20
N PRO A 67 -22.19 16.74 20.13
CA PRO A 67 -22.73 16.82 18.78
C PRO A 67 -23.19 15.44 18.28
N LEU A 68 -23.91 15.46 17.16
CA LEU A 68 -24.35 14.28 16.42
C LEU A 68 -23.18 13.66 15.63
N LEU A 69 -22.05 13.38 16.29
CA LEU A 69 -20.88 12.79 15.66
C LEU A 69 -20.86 11.28 15.90
N LYS A 70 -20.48 10.53 14.87
CA LYS A 70 -20.34 9.07 14.84
C LYS A 70 -18.93 8.71 14.37
N GLN A 71 -18.59 7.43 14.52
CA GLN A 71 -17.29 6.89 14.10
C GLN A 71 -17.41 6.15 12.77
N LEU A 72 -16.82 6.71 11.71
CA LEU A 72 -16.60 6.03 10.44
C LEU A 72 -15.40 5.10 10.60
N THR A 73 -15.66 3.80 10.68
CA THR A 73 -14.65 2.78 10.91
C THR A 73 -14.50 1.84 9.72
N PHE A 74 -13.25 1.55 9.35
CA PHE A 74 -12.85 0.56 8.36
C PHE A 74 -11.44 0.04 8.61
N ASN A 75 -11.13 -1.13 8.09
CA ASN A 75 -9.81 -1.76 8.15
C ASN A 75 -9.03 -1.46 6.86
N ALA A 76 -7.73 -1.24 6.99
CA ALA A 76 -6.85 -0.96 5.86
C ALA A 76 -5.44 -1.55 6.07
N PRO A 77 -4.70 -1.86 4.98
CA PRO A 77 -3.35 -2.39 5.07
C PRO A 77 -2.37 -1.42 5.74
N THR A 78 -1.48 -1.93 6.59
CA THR A 78 -0.46 -1.13 7.28
C THR A 78 0.53 -0.46 6.32
N ALA A 79 0.79 -1.08 5.17
CA ALA A 79 1.70 -0.58 4.13
C ALA A 79 1.16 0.61 3.30
N HIS A 80 -0.04 1.13 3.59
CA HIS A 80 -0.62 2.26 2.87
C HIS A 80 -1.29 3.26 3.80
N ASP A 81 -1.02 4.56 3.65
CA ASP A 81 -1.47 5.59 4.60
C ASP A 81 -2.52 6.57 4.07
N ASN A 82 -2.75 6.63 2.76
CA ASN A 82 -3.56 7.67 2.12
C ASN A 82 -4.90 7.11 1.61
N PHE A 83 -5.99 7.85 1.82
CA PHE A 83 -7.33 7.40 1.44
C PHE A 83 -8.14 8.57 0.92
N VAL A 84 -9.19 8.25 0.17
CA VAL A 84 -10.19 9.23 -0.28
C VAL A 84 -11.54 8.84 0.32
N VAL A 85 -12.17 9.79 1.01
CA VAL A 85 -13.51 9.65 1.58
C VAL A 85 -14.41 10.71 0.95
N ASN A 86 -15.36 10.32 0.10
CA ASN A 86 -16.24 11.24 -0.63
C ASN A 86 -15.47 12.44 -1.23
N ASP A 87 -14.40 12.16 -1.98
CA ASP A 87 -13.52 13.15 -2.61
C ASP A 87 -12.63 13.98 -1.67
N VAL A 88 -12.58 13.64 -0.38
CA VAL A 88 -11.64 14.25 0.58
C VAL A 88 -10.47 13.31 0.82
N HIS A 89 -9.27 13.76 0.49
CA HIS A 89 -8.04 13.07 0.84
C HIS A 89 -7.84 13.12 2.36
N VAL A 90 -7.59 11.96 2.93
CA VAL A 90 -7.29 11.75 4.35
C VAL A 90 -6.11 10.80 4.47
N SER A 91 -5.55 10.74 5.66
CA SER A 91 -4.48 9.81 5.97
C SER A 91 -4.61 9.26 7.38
N THR A 92 -3.73 8.33 7.74
CA THR A 92 -3.62 7.79 9.11
C THR A 92 -3.43 8.84 10.18
N HIS A 93 -2.76 9.95 9.89
CA HIS A 93 -2.64 11.08 10.82
C HIS A 93 -3.97 11.77 11.17
N HIS A 94 -5.00 11.59 10.35
CA HIS A 94 -6.32 12.17 10.56
C HIS A 94 -7.29 11.21 11.27
N ALA A 95 -6.88 9.96 11.48
CA ALA A 95 -7.66 8.90 12.08
C ALA A 95 -7.20 8.59 13.50
N GLU A 96 -8.13 8.12 14.33
CA GLU A 96 -7.79 7.34 15.51
C GLU A 96 -7.55 5.89 15.08
N ILE A 97 -6.42 5.31 15.49
CA ILE A 97 -6.13 3.90 15.23
C ILE A 97 -6.60 3.08 16.43
N THR A 98 -7.62 2.25 16.24
CA THR A 98 -8.28 1.56 17.36
C THR A 98 -7.79 0.13 17.56
N SER A 99 -7.17 -0.49 16.55
CA SER A 99 -6.64 -1.85 16.62
C SER A 99 -5.69 -2.17 15.46
N TYR A 100 -4.84 -3.18 15.68
CA TYR A 100 -3.99 -3.82 14.67
C TYR A 100 -4.27 -5.32 14.66
N VAL A 101 -4.35 -5.91 13.47
CA VAL A 101 -4.46 -7.36 13.25
C VAL A 101 -3.58 -7.69 12.05
N ASP A 102 -2.49 -8.41 12.28
CA ASP A 102 -1.48 -8.75 11.25
C ASP A 102 -1.02 -7.49 10.46
N ASP A 103 -1.15 -7.53 9.13
CA ASP A 103 -0.81 -6.43 8.22
C ASP A 103 -1.97 -5.45 8.02
N SER A 104 -2.95 -5.44 8.91
CA SER A 104 -4.14 -4.58 8.86
C SER A 104 -4.29 -3.74 10.12
N ARG A 105 -4.85 -2.55 9.97
CA ARG A 105 -5.21 -1.66 11.07
C ARG A 105 -6.64 -1.14 10.91
N THR A 106 -7.32 -0.94 12.04
CA THR A 106 -8.64 -0.32 12.06
C THR A 106 -8.50 1.19 12.23
N MET A 107 -9.03 1.94 11.27
CA MET A 107 -9.04 3.39 11.25
C MET A 107 -10.43 3.91 11.63
N ALA A 108 -10.48 4.88 12.52
CA ALA A 108 -11.71 5.54 12.95
C ALA A 108 -11.64 7.05 12.68
N PHE A 109 -12.65 7.57 11.98
CA PHE A 109 -12.82 8.99 11.73
C PHE A 109 -14.13 9.50 12.32
N THR A 110 -14.05 10.61 13.04
CA THR A 110 -15.25 11.30 13.49
C THR A 110 -15.95 12.02 12.33
N ALA A 111 -17.23 11.71 12.12
CA ALA A 111 -18.04 12.28 11.04
C ALA A 111 -19.52 12.40 11.43
N TYR A 112 -20.28 13.23 10.72
CA TYR A 112 -21.74 13.30 10.89
C TYR A 112 -22.44 12.09 10.25
N PRO A 113 -23.66 11.74 10.65
CA PRO A 113 -24.45 10.75 9.95
C PRO A 113 -24.56 11.04 8.46
N GLY A 114 -24.35 10.00 7.66
CA GLY A 114 -24.31 10.13 6.21
C GLY A 114 -23.88 8.85 5.52
N THR A 115 -23.75 8.93 4.21
CA THR A 115 -23.18 7.86 3.38
C THR A 115 -21.77 8.25 2.94
N TYR A 116 -20.80 7.37 3.16
CA TYR A 116 -19.39 7.60 2.89
C TYR A 116 -18.85 6.51 1.98
N THR A 117 -18.35 6.91 0.81
CA THR A 117 -17.56 6.04 -0.05
C THR A 117 -16.09 6.23 0.28
N VAL A 118 -15.41 5.13 0.62
CA VAL A 118 -14.00 5.09 1.03
C VAL A 118 -13.22 4.24 0.04
N LYS A 119 -12.04 4.72 -0.36
CA LYS A 119 -11.06 3.96 -1.14
C LYS A 119 -9.63 4.35 -0.79
N ALA A 120 -8.67 3.47 -1.05
CA ALA A 120 -7.26 3.82 -0.96
C ALA A 120 -6.86 4.80 -2.09
N ASP A 121 -5.90 5.66 -1.82
CA ASP A 121 -5.34 6.59 -2.80
C ASP A 121 -4.09 5.99 -3.45
N THR A 122 -4.30 5.09 -4.40
CA THR A 122 -3.26 4.14 -4.86
C THR A 122 -2.51 4.55 -6.13
N GLY A 123 -2.83 5.69 -6.73
CA GLY A 123 -2.30 6.07 -8.03
C GLY A 123 -2.60 5.04 -9.12
N LYS A 124 -1.73 4.94 -10.13
CA LYS A 124 -1.95 4.07 -11.30
C LYS A 124 -1.52 2.61 -11.11
N TYR A 125 -0.67 2.31 -10.13
CA TYR A 125 0.03 1.02 -10.02
C TYR A 125 -0.70 -0.03 -9.18
N PHE A 126 -1.73 0.35 -8.43
CA PHE A 126 -2.52 -0.60 -7.65
C PHE A 126 -4.01 -0.39 -7.85
N ASN A 127 -4.74 -1.50 -7.81
CA ASN A 127 -6.19 -1.52 -7.77
C ASN A 127 -6.66 -1.49 -6.30
N THR A 128 -7.75 -0.79 -6.04
CA THR A 128 -8.44 -0.78 -4.75
C THR A 128 -9.92 -1.05 -4.93
N ASN A 129 -10.54 -1.68 -3.93
CA ASN A 129 -12.00 -1.70 -3.83
C ASN A 129 -12.54 -0.34 -3.33
N GLU A 130 -13.84 -0.11 -3.50
CA GLU A 130 -14.58 1.01 -2.89
C GLU A 130 -15.56 0.45 -1.84
N LEU A 131 -15.53 1.02 -0.63
CA LEU A 131 -16.45 0.69 0.45
C LEU A 131 -17.49 1.78 0.60
N THR A 132 -18.78 1.43 0.58
CA THR A 132 -19.86 2.36 0.92
C THR A 132 -20.33 2.08 2.34
N ILE A 133 -20.19 3.06 3.22
CA ILE A 133 -20.51 2.97 4.65
C ILE A 133 -21.65 3.94 4.96
N HIS A 134 -22.75 3.40 5.49
CA HIS A 134 -23.87 4.19 5.99
C HIS A 134 -23.70 4.41 7.50
N LEU A 135 -23.48 5.66 7.89
CA LEU A 135 -23.12 6.06 9.24
C LEU A 135 -24.35 6.49 10.04
N ASN A 136 -25.29 5.59 10.24
CA ASN A 136 -26.57 5.84 10.90
C ASN A 136 -27.16 4.60 11.58
N ALA A 137 -26.51 3.45 11.42
CA ALA A 137 -26.81 2.22 12.12
C ALA A 137 -25.53 1.75 12.84
N ASP A 138 -25.70 1.15 14.02
CA ASP A 138 -24.63 0.45 14.72
C ASP A 138 -24.27 -0.82 13.93
N GLY A 139 -23.44 -0.66 12.90
CA GLY A 139 -22.85 -1.76 12.15
C GLY A 139 -21.44 -2.01 12.65
N ALA A 140 -21.17 -3.23 13.10
CA ALA A 140 -19.83 -3.61 13.54
C ALA A 140 -18.84 -3.50 12.35
N PRO A 141 -17.60 -3.02 12.59
CA PRO A 141 -16.62 -2.76 11.53
C PRO A 141 -16.04 -4.01 10.88
N PHE A 142 -16.40 -5.20 11.35
CA PHE A 142 -15.70 -6.45 11.03
C PHE A 142 -15.69 -6.84 9.55
N ASP A 143 -16.58 -6.29 8.71
CA ASP A 143 -16.68 -6.62 7.27
C ASP A 143 -16.20 -5.49 6.34
N ARG A 144 -15.55 -4.45 6.87
CA ARG A 144 -15.16 -3.25 6.12
C ARG A 144 -13.67 -3.22 5.84
N TYR A 145 -13.19 -3.90 4.80
CA TYR A 145 -11.77 -3.95 4.44
C TYR A 145 -11.47 -3.22 3.15
N ILE A 146 -10.45 -2.36 3.19
CA ILE A 146 -9.81 -1.83 1.99
C ILE A 146 -8.79 -2.86 1.51
N GLU A 147 -8.96 -3.33 0.28
CA GLU A 147 -8.03 -4.20 -0.41
C GLU A 147 -7.20 -3.38 -1.39
N ILE A 148 -5.89 -3.59 -1.39
CA ILE A 148 -4.97 -2.96 -2.34
C ILE A 148 -4.14 -4.07 -2.99
N LYS A 149 -4.17 -4.14 -4.32
CA LYS A 149 -3.49 -5.18 -5.08
C LYS A 149 -2.67 -4.58 -6.21
N PRO A 150 -1.39 -4.99 -6.39
CA PRO A 150 -0.61 -4.68 -7.58
C PRO A 150 -1.38 -4.99 -8.86
N ASN A 151 -1.20 -4.15 -9.88
CA ASN A 151 -1.82 -4.36 -11.17
C ASN A 151 -0.80 -4.65 -12.28
N GLY A 152 -1.30 -4.85 -13.50
CA GLY A 152 -0.47 -5.16 -14.67
C GLY A 152 0.49 -4.03 -15.07
N GLU A 153 0.15 -2.78 -14.78
CA GLU A 153 1.04 -1.64 -15.05
C GLU A 153 2.27 -1.68 -14.14
N LEU A 154 2.09 -2.01 -12.85
CA LEU A 154 3.20 -2.16 -11.92
C LEU A 154 4.12 -3.30 -12.35
N LYS A 155 3.53 -4.45 -12.67
CA LYS A 155 4.26 -5.63 -13.16
C LYS A 155 5.11 -5.29 -14.40
N THR A 156 4.54 -4.56 -15.34
CA THR A 156 5.23 -4.15 -16.58
C THR A 156 6.39 -3.21 -16.29
N ALA A 157 6.16 -2.20 -15.44
CA ALA A 157 7.18 -1.20 -15.13
C ALA A 157 8.34 -1.78 -14.31
N ILE A 158 8.07 -2.69 -13.37
CA ILE A 158 9.12 -3.45 -12.65
C ILE A 158 9.90 -4.32 -13.64
N ALA A 159 9.23 -5.09 -14.50
CA ALA A 159 9.92 -5.94 -15.47
C ALA A 159 10.85 -5.13 -16.40
N GLN A 160 10.39 -3.99 -16.91
CA GLN A 160 11.21 -3.11 -17.74
C GLN A 160 12.44 -2.58 -17.01
N THR A 161 12.27 -2.15 -15.75
CA THR A 161 13.39 -1.65 -14.93
C THR A 161 14.39 -2.76 -14.64
N LEU A 162 13.89 -3.94 -14.26
CA LEU A 162 14.71 -5.12 -14.00
C LEU A 162 15.51 -5.55 -15.24
N HIS A 163 14.88 -5.57 -16.42
CA HIS A 163 15.59 -5.92 -17.66
C HIS A 163 16.77 -4.97 -17.93
N ASN A 164 16.62 -3.68 -17.66
CA ASN A 164 17.70 -2.71 -17.85
C ASN A 164 18.87 -2.97 -16.88
N GLU A 165 18.58 -3.24 -15.61
CA GLU A 165 19.62 -3.55 -14.61
C GLU A 165 20.33 -4.88 -14.92
N LEU A 166 19.58 -5.91 -15.34
CA LEU A 166 20.16 -7.18 -15.77
C LEU A 166 21.04 -7.04 -17.02
N ASN A 167 20.65 -6.18 -17.97
CA ASN A 167 21.48 -5.87 -19.13
C ASN A 167 22.76 -5.16 -18.72
N GLU A 168 22.71 -4.24 -17.75
CA GLU A 168 23.91 -3.63 -17.20
C GLU A 168 24.82 -4.69 -16.56
N CYS A 169 24.26 -5.62 -15.79
CA CYS A 169 25.01 -6.76 -15.25
C CYS A 169 25.67 -7.60 -16.34
N ALA A 170 24.99 -7.85 -17.46
CA ALA A 170 25.55 -8.60 -18.58
C ALA A 170 26.72 -7.89 -19.29
N THR A 171 26.95 -6.59 -19.03
CA THR A 171 28.15 -5.89 -19.53
C THR A 171 29.41 -6.18 -18.73
N MET A 172 29.31 -6.84 -17.57
CA MET A 172 30.45 -7.09 -16.69
C MET A 172 31.55 -7.92 -17.39
N LYS A 173 32.81 -7.63 -17.03
CA LYS A 173 34.00 -8.35 -17.53
C LYS A 173 34.67 -9.21 -16.46
N THR A 174 34.03 -9.32 -15.31
CA THR A 174 34.44 -10.13 -14.17
C THR A 174 33.54 -11.36 -14.08
N LEU A 175 33.98 -12.36 -13.31
CA LEU A 175 33.16 -13.54 -13.03
C LEU A 175 31.98 -13.21 -12.10
N ARG A 176 32.08 -12.10 -11.36
CA ARG A 176 31.07 -11.63 -10.43
C ARG A 176 31.16 -10.11 -10.28
N LYS A 177 30.01 -9.48 -10.05
CA LYS A 177 29.87 -8.07 -9.66
C LYS A 177 28.81 -7.98 -8.58
N ASP A 178 29.08 -7.22 -7.53
CA ASP A 178 28.10 -7.01 -6.47
C ASP A 178 26.84 -6.34 -7.02
N GLY A 179 25.68 -6.78 -6.55
CA GLY A 179 24.39 -6.35 -7.05
C GLY A 179 23.91 -7.08 -8.30
N CYS A 180 24.69 -7.97 -8.91
CA CYS A 180 24.23 -8.82 -10.01
C CYS A 180 23.75 -10.19 -9.51
N PRO A 181 22.61 -10.69 -9.99
CA PRO A 181 22.00 -11.92 -9.47
C PRO A 181 22.65 -13.21 -10.02
N PHE A 182 23.48 -13.09 -11.05
CA PHE A 182 24.24 -14.19 -11.63
C PHE A 182 25.73 -13.98 -11.43
N GLY A 183 26.48 -15.07 -11.33
CA GLY A 183 27.91 -15.02 -11.13
C GLY A 183 28.55 -16.40 -11.02
N TYR A 184 29.85 -16.45 -11.29
CA TYR A 184 30.61 -17.69 -11.28
C TYR A 184 31.66 -17.71 -10.18
N THR A 185 31.66 -18.77 -9.38
CA THR A 185 32.77 -19.09 -8.48
C THR A 185 33.37 -20.41 -8.95
N PRO A 186 34.54 -20.42 -9.60
CA PRO A 186 35.13 -21.66 -10.06
C PRO A 186 35.53 -22.54 -8.87
N ILE A 187 35.25 -23.84 -8.94
CA ILE A 187 35.68 -24.82 -7.94
C ILE A 187 37.08 -25.33 -8.30
N PHE A 188 38.03 -25.22 -7.36
CA PHE A 188 39.44 -25.58 -7.60
C PHE A 188 39.79 -26.94 -6.99
N LEU A 189 40.11 -27.93 -7.82
CA LEU A 189 40.62 -29.23 -7.36
C LEU A 189 42.12 -29.18 -6.99
N SER A 190 42.88 -28.21 -7.50
CA SER A 190 44.35 -28.13 -7.36
C SER A 190 44.86 -27.02 -6.43
N GLY A 191 43.96 -26.22 -5.83
CA GLY A 191 44.33 -25.11 -4.93
C GLY A 191 44.89 -23.85 -5.61
N GLU A 192 45.08 -23.87 -6.94
CA GLU A 192 45.46 -22.70 -7.75
C GLU A 192 44.25 -22.16 -8.50
N GLU A 193 44.08 -20.83 -8.52
CA GLU A 193 43.09 -20.19 -9.38
C GLU A 193 43.53 -20.33 -10.85
N PRO A 194 42.73 -20.94 -11.75
CA PRO A 194 43.00 -20.95 -13.17
C PRO A 194 42.96 -19.51 -13.66
N ALA A 195 43.91 -19.16 -14.52
CA ALA A 195 44.03 -17.82 -15.08
C ALA A 195 42.86 -17.51 -16.04
N ILE A 196 41.64 -17.29 -15.56
CA ILE A 196 40.46 -17.06 -16.41
C ILE A 196 40.56 -15.67 -17.07
N THR A 197 40.37 -15.62 -18.39
CA THR A 197 40.43 -14.39 -19.19
C THR A 197 39.26 -14.28 -20.15
N ASN A 198 39.12 -13.15 -20.85
CA ASN A 198 38.14 -12.95 -21.92
C ASN A 198 36.68 -13.25 -21.53
N ILE A 199 36.30 -12.83 -20.33
CA ILE A 199 34.96 -13.05 -19.78
C ILE A 199 33.94 -12.15 -20.49
N SER A 200 32.83 -12.75 -20.89
CA SER A 200 31.66 -12.05 -21.42
C SER A 200 30.37 -12.71 -20.96
N TRP A 201 29.35 -11.88 -20.77
CA TRP A 201 28.01 -12.30 -20.38
C TRP A 201 27.02 -11.79 -21.41
N ALA A 202 25.94 -12.53 -21.61
CA ALA A 202 24.85 -12.14 -22.48
C ALA A 202 23.52 -12.67 -21.93
N MET A 203 22.54 -11.79 -21.84
CA MET A 203 21.16 -12.18 -21.51
C MET A 203 20.59 -13.06 -22.63
N GLU A 204 20.07 -14.24 -22.28
CA GLU A 204 19.29 -15.07 -23.21
C GLU A 204 17.79 -14.91 -22.98
N SER A 205 17.37 -14.93 -21.72
CA SER A 205 15.99 -14.67 -21.31
C SER A 205 15.96 -13.94 -19.96
N TYR A 206 14.95 -13.10 -19.78
CA TYR A 206 14.70 -12.43 -18.51
C TYR A 206 13.78 -13.28 -17.64
N PRO A 207 13.97 -13.25 -16.32
CA PRO A 207 13.10 -13.99 -15.43
C PRO A 207 11.71 -13.37 -15.35
N THR A 208 10.69 -14.21 -15.21
CA THR A 208 9.29 -13.78 -15.13
C THR A 208 8.95 -13.30 -13.72
N ILE A 209 8.39 -12.09 -13.57
CA ILE A 209 7.88 -11.61 -12.27
C ILE A 209 6.78 -12.57 -11.76
N ASP A 210 7.01 -13.13 -10.56
CA ASP A 210 6.16 -14.14 -9.93
C ASP A 210 5.28 -13.51 -8.84
N ASP A 211 5.89 -12.86 -7.85
CA ASP A 211 5.19 -12.20 -6.75
C ASP A 211 5.46 -10.69 -6.71
N LEU A 212 4.45 -9.94 -6.29
CA LEU A 212 4.50 -8.50 -6.05
C LEU A 212 3.70 -8.20 -4.79
N GLN A 213 4.36 -7.61 -3.79
CA GLN A 213 3.74 -7.31 -2.51
C GLN A 213 3.58 -5.80 -2.32
N LEU A 214 2.55 -5.42 -1.57
CA LEU A 214 2.23 -4.02 -1.27
C LEU A 214 3.32 -3.33 -0.43
N ASN A 215 4.06 -4.10 0.38
CA ASN A 215 5.18 -3.62 1.19
C ASN A 215 6.43 -3.25 0.36
N GLY A 216 6.39 -3.42 -0.97
CA GLY A 216 7.49 -3.09 -1.85
C GLY A 216 8.46 -4.25 -2.12
N THR A 217 8.12 -5.51 -1.83
CA THR A 217 8.95 -6.66 -2.24
C THR A 217 8.47 -7.27 -3.55
N TYR A 218 9.41 -7.84 -4.31
CA TYR A 218 9.11 -8.61 -5.51
C TYR A 218 10.00 -9.85 -5.61
N SER A 219 9.52 -10.85 -6.35
CA SER A 219 10.31 -12.01 -6.74
C SER A 219 10.06 -12.39 -8.19
N THR A 220 11.00 -13.12 -8.76
CA THR A 220 10.85 -13.72 -10.09
C THR A 220 10.91 -15.24 -10.00
N ARG A 221 10.41 -15.89 -11.04
CA ARG A 221 10.63 -17.32 -11.26
C ARG A 221 12.11 -17.58 -11.56
N TYR A 222 12.50 -18.83 -11.33
CA TYR A 222 13.82 -19.36 -11.71
C TYR A 222 13.83 -19.76 -13.19
N ASP A 223 13.60 -18.79 -14.07
CA ASP A 223 13.49 -18.95 -15.52
C ASP A 223 14.28 -17.88 -16.32
N GLY A 224 14.98 -16.98 -15.63
CA GLY A 224 15.97 -16.10 -16.24
C GLY A 224 17.18 -16.91 -16.67
N ARG A 225 17.79 -16.56 -17.81
CA ARG A 225 18.94 -17.28 -18.33
C ARG A 225 20.00 -16.32 -18.87
N VAL A 226 21.23 -16.54 -18.44
CA VAL A 226 22.41 -15.83 -18.92
C VAL A 226 23.40 -16.82 -19.52
N LYS A 227 24.02 -16.40 -20.61
CA LYS A 227 25.15 -17.08 -21.23
C LYS A 227 26.45 -16.45 -20.74
N ARG A 228 27.40 -17.28 -20.30
CA ARG A 228 28.77 -16.89 -19.96
C ARG A 228 29.72 -17.50 -20.98
N VAL A 229 30.67 -16.70 -21.45
CA VAL A 229 31.81 -17.19 -22.25
C VAL A 229 33.09 -16.69 -21.61
N PHE A 230 34.06 -17.59 -21.43
CA PHE A 230 35.36 -17.26 -20.87
C PHE A 230 36.45 -18.15 -21.45
N GLU A 231 37.70 -17.75 -21.27
CA GLU A 231 38.87 -18.53 -21.66
C GLU A 231 39.60 -19.04 -20.41
N ALA A 232 39.88 -20.34 -20.36
CA ALA A 232 40.61 -20.97 -19.27
C ALA A 232 41.58 -22.04 -19.80
N PRO A 233 42.62 -22.41 -19.03
CA PRO A 233 43.48 -23.55 -19.39
C PRO A 233 42.67 -24.85 -19.53
N ASP A 234 43.15 -25.78 -20.34
CA ASP A 234 42.59 -27.12 -20.44
C ASP A 234 42.85 -27.93 -19.16
N ASP A 235 41.86 -28.70 -18.73
CA ASP A 235 41.90 -29.48 -17.48
C ASP A 235 43.04 -30.50 -17.44
N PHE A 236 43.50 -30.98 -18.60
CA PHE A 236 44.55 -32.00 -18.73
C PHE A 236 45.89 -31.43 -19.20
N ASN A 237 45.89 -30.26 -19.86
CA ASN A 237 47.09 -29.56 -20.30
C ASN A 237 46.99 -28.05 -20.11
N LYS A 238 47.61 -27.53 -19.05
CA LYS A 238 47.60 -26.11 -18.69
C LYS A 238 48.23 -25.18 -19.75
N ASP A 239 49.00 -25.70 -20.70
CA ASP A 239 49.59 -24.90 -21.80
C ASP A 239 48.59 -24.61 -22.93
N ILE A 240 47.47 -25.36 -22.98
CA ILE A 240 46.41 -25.16 -23.98
C ILE A 240 45.33 -24.29 -23.37
N ARG A 241 44.94 -23.23 -24.07
CA ARG A 241 43.79 -22.39 -23.69
C ARG A 241 42.55 -22.79 -24.47
N ARG A 242 41.41 -22.85 -23.79
CA ARG A 242 40.11 -23.18 -24.39
C ARG A 242 39.07 -22.12 -24.06
N ILE A 243 38.16 -21.92 -25.01
CA ILE A 243 36.96 -21.11 -24.82
C ILE A 243 35.87 -22.03 -24.28
N TRP A 244 35.33 -21.64 -23.13
CA TRP A 244 34.23 -22.30 -22.45
C TRP A 244 32.96 -21.47 -22.64
N THR A 245 31.84 -22.15 -22.82
CA THR A 245 30.51 -21.53 -22.92
C THR A 245 29.57 -22.25 -21.97
N ASP A 246 29.10 -21.50 -20.98
CA ASP A 246 28.20 -21.99 -19.95
C ASP A 246 26.91 -21.19 -19.93
N TYR A 247 25.91 -21.78 -19.29
CA TYR A 247 24.61 -21.17 -19.08
C TYR A 247 24.25 -21.25 -17.61
N GLU A 248 23.65 -20.18 -17.10
CA GLU A 248 23.18 -20.09 -15.73
C GLU A 248 21.72 -19.67 -15.77
N THR A 249 20.87 -20.46 -15.12
CA THR A 249 19.49 -20.09 -14.85
C THR A 249 19.44 -19.39 -13.51
N PHE A 250 18.62 -18.35 -13.37
CA PHE A 250 18.55 -17.57 -12.14
C PHE A 250 17.14 -17.02 -11.89
N SER A 251 16.89 -16.65 -10.64
CA SER A 251 15.78 -15.81 -10.19
C SER A 251 16.34 -14.55 -9.54
N VAL A 252 15.46 -13.57 -9.32
CA VAL A 252 15.78 -12.32 -8.64
C VAL A 252 14.71 -12.06 -7.60
N ASP A 253 15.15 -11.89 -6.37
CA ASP A 253 14.35 -11.31 -5.29
C ASP A 253 14.82 -9.88 -5.05
N GLY A 254 13.96 -9.03 -4.51
CA GLY A 254 14.35 -7.67 -4.23
C GLY A 254 13.24 -6.78 -3.71
N THR A 255 13.54 -5.49 -3.69
CA THR A 255 12.60 -4.44 -3.28
C THR A 255 12.40 -3.39 -4.36
N TYR A 256 11.25 -2.75 -4.35
CA TYR A 256 10.90 -1.66 -5.24
C TYR A 256 10.30 -0.49 -4.47
N THR A 257 10.55 0.72 -4.98
CA THR A 257 9.92 1.94 -4.49
C THR A 257 9.28 2.70 -5.63
N ILE A 258 8.16 3.38 -5.35
CA ILE A 258 7.40 4.16 -6.31
C ILE A 258 7.49 5.63 -5.91
N ASP A 259 7.96 6.47 -6.83
CA ASP A 259 8.05 7.92 -6.69
C ASP A 259 7.32 8.56 -7.86
N GLY A 260 6.02 8.82 -7.67
CA GLY A 260 5.11 9.19 -8.75
C GLY A 260 5.04 8.11 -9.83
N ASP A 261 5.58 8.41 -11.00
CA ASP A 261 5.64 7.50 -12.15
C ASP A 261 6.96 6.74 -12.27
N LYS A 262 7.91 6.96 -11.35
CA LYS A 262 9.24 6.34 -11.40
C LYS A 262 9.29 5.15 -10.45
N ILE A 263 9.78 4.03 -10.95
CA ILE A 263 10.10 2.85 -10.16
C ILE A 263 11.61 2.80 -9.98
N ARG A 264 12.04 2.52 -8.74
CA ARG A 264 13.43 2.16 -8.44
C ARG A 264 13.44 0.75 -7.88
N LEU A 265 14.37 -0.07 -8.35
CA LEU A 265 14.55 -1.43 -7.87
C LEU A 265 15.82 -1.55 -7.05
N HIS A 266 15.83 -2.56 -6.19
CA HIS A 266 17.01 -3.10 -5.55
C HIS A 266 16.94 -4.61 -5.69
N MET A 267 17.88 -5.20 -6.41
CA MET A 267 18.03 -6.64 -6.50
C MET A 267 18.81 -7.16 -5.30
N ASP A 268 18.24 -8.13 -4.59
CA ASP A 268 18.95 -8.86 -3.56
C ASP A 268 19.93 -9.82 -4.23
N SER A 269 21.22 -9.71 -3.93
CA SER A 269 22.23 -10.59 -4.53
C SER A 269 22.23 -11.95 -3.82
N TYR A 270 21.31 -12.85 -4.23
CA TYR A 270 21.34 -14.26 -3.84
C TYR A 270 21.78 -15.12 -5.02
N GLY A 271 23.09 -15.26 -5.20
CA GLY A 271 23.60 -16.40 -5.96
C GLY A 271 23.78 -17.59 -5.02
N SER A 272 23.03 -18.67 -5.25
CA SER A 272 23.43 -19.98 -4.73
C SER A 272 24.66 -20.42 -5.52
N TYR A 273 25.85 -20.11 -5.00
CA TYR A 273 27.12 -20.41 -5.63
C TYR A 273 27.55 -21.84 -5.27
N TYR A 274 27.12 -22.82 -6.06
CA TYR A 274 27.68 -24.17 -6.07
C TYR A 274 28.03 -24.57 -7.50
#